data_AF-I5BQ40-F1
#
_entry.id   AF-I5BQ40-F1
#
_cell.length_a   1.000
_cell.length_b   1.000
_cell.length_c   1.000
_cell.angle_alpha   90.00
_cell.angle_beta   90.00
_cell.angle_gamma   90.00
#
_symmetry.space_group_name_H-M   'P 1'
#
loop_
_entity.id
_entity.type
_entity.pdbx_description
1 polymer ?
#
loop_
_entity_poly.entity_id
_entity_poly.type
_entity_poly.pdbx_seq_one_letter_code
_entity_poly.pdbx_strand_id
1 'polypeptide(L)' 'METYIQTISEIVQHKLDALKQNAHNARTHSKKQIRQIARSIEQFGFVNPFN' A
#
# COMPACT_ATOMS: atom_id res chain seq x y z
N MET A 1 22.39 18.87 -17.74
CA MET A 1 21.31 17.89 -17.93
C MET A 1 21.40 16.86 -16.82
N GLU A 2 21.07 17.27 -15.59
CA GLU A 2 21.16 16.39 -14.42
C GLU A 2 20.14 15.27 -14.53
N THR A 3 20.64 14.04 -14.58
CA THR A 3 19.85 12.82 -14.57
C THR A 3 19.26 12.62 -13.17
N TYR A 4 17.96 12.79 -13.05
CA TYR A 4 17.19 12.45 -11.85
C TYR A 4 17.23 10.94 -11.64
N ILE A 5 18.14 10.45 -10.80
CA ILE A 5 18.12 9.06 -10.38
C ILE A 5 17.01 8.93 -9.34
N GLN A 6 15.91 8.30 -9.76
CA GLN A 6 14.86 7.85 -8.85
C GLN A 6 15.50 6.85 -7.87
N THR A 7 15.72 7.25 -6.62
CA THR A 7 16.28 6.37 -5.58
C THR A 7 15.35 5.19 -5.39
N ILE A 8 15.79 3.98 -5.75
CA ILE A 8 15.04 2.75 -5.45
C ILE A 8 15.08 2.58 -3.93
N SER A 9 13.91 2.71 -3.29
CA SER A 9 13.73 2.42 -1.87
C SER A 9 13.61 0.90 -1.68
N GLU A 10 14.23 0.38 -0.62
CA GLU A 10 14.08 -1.01 -0.21
C GLU A 10 12.65 -1.27 0.32
N ILE A 11 12.10 -2.46 0.04
CA ILE A 11 10.83 -2.92 0.60
C ILE A 11 11.12 -3.62 1.93
N VAL A 12 10.62 -3.05 3.03
CA VAL A 12 10.80 -3.58 4.38
C VAL A 12 9.48 -4.05 4.98
N GLN A 13 9.54 -5.07 5.85
CA GLN A 13 8.39 -5.52 6.62
C GLN A 13 8.18 -4.60 7.82
N HIS A 14 6.94 -4.18 8.06
CA HIS A 14 6.59 -3.32 9.18
C HIS A 14 5.36 -3.84 9.93
N LYS A 15 5.26 -3.51 11.21
CA LYS A 15 4.10 -3.87 12.03
C LYS A 15 2.90 -3.01 11.65
N LEU A 16 1.70 -3.57 11.73
CA LEU A 16 0.46 -2.89 11.34
C LEU A 16 0.14 -1.71 12.27
N ASP A 17 0.45 -1.81 13.55
CA ASP A 17 0.20 -0.77 14.57
C ASP A 17 1.08 0.47 14.40
N ALA A 18 2.20 0.34 13.70
CA ALA A 18 3.07 1.46 13.37
C ALA A 18 2.61 2.24 12.12
N LEU A 19 1.66 1.70 11.34
CA LEU A 19 1.10 2.37 10.18
C LEU A 19 0.12 3.47 10.60
N LYS A 20 0.26 4.65 9.98
CA LYS A 20 -0.65 5.78 10.16
C LYS A 20 -1.53 5.96 8.93
N GLN A 21 -2.79 6.32 9.17
CA GLN A 21 -3.69 6.71 8.08
C GLN A 21 -3.16 7.97 7.38
N ASN A 22 -3.18 7.95 6.04
CA ASN A 22 -2.84 9.14 5.26
C ASN A 22 -4.05 10.09 5.22
N ALA A 23 -3.94 11.22 5.91
CA ALA A 23 -5.00 12.24 6.01
C ALA A 23 -5.38 12.87 4.65
N HIS A 24 -4.49 12.83 3.65
CA HIS A 24 -4.73 13.37 2.32
C HIS A 24 -5.35 12.36 1.36
N ASN A 25 -5.54 11.11 1.78
CA ASN A 25 -6.11 10.07 0.94
C ASN A 25 -7.64 10.16 0.93
N ALA A 26 -8.20 10.72 -0.14
CA ALA A 26 -9.65 10.86 -0.33
C ALA A 26 -10.38 9.54 -0.67
N ARG A 27 -9.66 8.42 -0.85
CA ARG A 27 -10.27 7.13 -1.22
C ARG A 27 -11.15 6.61 -0.08
N THR A 28 -12.43 6.44 -0.37
CA THR A 28 -13.37 5.72 0.48
C THR A 28 -13.74 4.41 -0.19
N HIS A 29 -13.84 3.35 0.61
CA HIS A 29 -14.17 2.02 0.10
C HIS A 29 -15.48 1.52 0.71
N SER A 30 -16.36 1.03 -0.15
CA SER A 30 -17.54 0.28 0.27
C SER A 30 -17.14 -1.06 0.89
N LYS A 31 -18.04 -1.64 1.71
CA LYS A 31 -17.84 -2.98 2.29
C LYS A 31 -17.57 -4.06 1.23
N LYS A 32 -18.15 -3.93 0.03
CA LYS A 32 -17.92 -4.86 -1.09
C LYS A 32 -16.48 -4.77 -1.59
N GLN A 33 -15.97 -3.55 -1.78
CA GLN A 33 -14.59 -3.32 -2.24
C GLN A 33 -13.58 -3.83 -1.22
N ILE A 34 -13.80 -3.57 0.07
CA ILE A 34 -12.92 -4.08 1.14
C ILE A 34 -12.84 -5.61 1.10
N ARG A 35 -13.98 -6.29 0.95
CA ARG A 35 -14.00 -7.76 0.82
C ARG A 35 -13.29 -8.27 -0.43
N GLN A 36 -13.38 -7.55 -1.55
CA GLN A 36 -12.67 -7.91 -2.77
C GLN A 36 -11.15 -7.79 -2.59
N ILE A 37 -10.70 -6.71 -1.96
CA ILE A 37 -9.28 -6.50 -1.64
C ILE A 37 -8.78 -7.62 -0.71
N ALA A 38 -9.53 -7.93 0.35
CA ALA A 38 -9.17 -9.01 1.28
C ALA A 38 -9.01 -10.36 0.57
N ARG A 39 -9.98 -10.76 -0.27
CA ARG A 39 -9.90 -12.00 -1.07
C ARG A 39 -8.70 -12.01 -2.02
N SER A 40 -8.37 -10.88 -2.62
CA SER A 40 -7.19 -10.77 -3.48
C SER A 40 -5.90 -10.97 -2.69
N ILE A 41 -5.80 -10.38 -1.49
CA ILE A 41 -4.64 -10.55 -0.61
C ILE A 41 -4.55 -12.01 -0.12
N GLU A 42 -5.67 -12.66 0.19
CA GLU A 42 -5.69 -14.09 0.58
C GLU A 42 -5.20 -15.00 -0.56
N GLN A 43 -5.59 -14.71 -1.81
CA GLN A 43 -5.24 -15.55 -2.95
C GLN A 43 -3.81 -15.32 -3.47
N PHE A 44 -3.35 -14.07 -3.47
CA PHE A 44 -2.09 -13.68 -4.14
C PHE A 44 -1.03 -13.11 -3.20
N GLY A 45 -1.37 -12.85 -1.94
CA GLY A 45 -0.54 -12.08 -1.02
C GLY A 45 -0.65 -10.57 -1.24
N PHE A 46 0.06 -9.81 -0.41
CA PHE A 46 0.12 -8.35 -0.48
C PHE A 46 1.25 -7.90 -1.42
N VAL A 47 0.93 -7.76 -2.71
CA VAL A 47 1.93 -7.53 -3.78
C VAL A 47 2.24 -6.07 -4.07
N ASN A 48 1.45 -5.14 -3.53
CA ASN A 48 1.65 -3.70 -3.73
C ASN A 48 2.00 -3.04 -2.40
N PRO A 49 3.29 -2.74 -2.12
CA PRO A 49 3.69 -2.10 -0.89
C PRO A 49 3.06 -0.71 -0.75
N PHE A 50 2.97 -0.23 0.49
CA PHE A 50 2.65 1.17 0.73
C PHE A 50 3.84 2.07 0.35
N ASN A 51 3.53 3.31 -0.03
CA ASN A 51 4.50 4.39 -0.18
C ASN A 51 4.91 4.90 1.20
#